data_AF-S0FZ42-F1
#
_entry.id   AF-S0FZ42-F1
#
_cell.length_a   1.000
_cell.length_b   1.000
_cell.length_c   1.000
_cell.angle_alpha   90.00
_cell.angle_beta   90.00
_cell.angle_gamma   90.00
#
_symmetry.space_group_name_H-M   'P 1'
#
loop_
_entity.id
_entity.type
_entity.pdbx_description
1 polymer ?
#
loop_
_entity_poly.entity_id
_entity_poly.type
_entity_poly.pdbx_seq_one_letter_code
_entity_poly.pdbx_strand_id
1 'polypeptide(L)' 'MIPHMTPSQELAVINEKIVDLKNTAMFLQARTDDFPALHQNIKRILASVKMLELNLTDVLAVDGDAS' A
#
# COMPACT_ATOMS: atom_id res chain seq x y z
N MET A 1 17.98 16.00 8.78
CA MET A 1 18.30 14.88 9.69
C MET A 1 17.07 13.99 9.68
N ILE A 2 17.18 12.76 9.18
CA ILE A 2 16.06 11.81 9.25
C ILE A 2 15.97 11.37 10.72
N PRO A 3 14.83 11.53 11.39
CA PRO A 3 14.69 11.10 12.79
C PRO A 3 14.98 9.60 12.89
N HIS A 4 15.68 9.18 13.94
CA HIS A 4 15.85 7.76 14.22
C HIS A 4 14.50 7.20 14.68
N MET A 5 13.82 6.52 13.76
CA MET A 5 12.58 5.80 14.05
C MET A 5 12.89 4.38 14.49
N THR A 6 12.03 3.82 15.32
CA THR A 6 12.05 2.37 15.57
C THR A 6 11.53 1.62 14.34
N PRO A 7 11.85 0.32 14.16
CA PRO A 7 11.29 -0.48 13.08
C PRO A 7 9.75 -0.43 13.02
N SER A 8 9.07 -0.43 14.17
CA SER A 8 7.61 -0.31 14.25
C SER A 8 7.10 1.05 13.75
N GLN A 9 7.80 2.14 14.05
CA GLN A 9 7.47 3.48 13.54
C GLN A 9 7.67 3.56 12.01
N GLU A 10 8.75 2.95 11.49
CA GLU A 10 8.98 2.85 10.03
C GLU A 10 7.87 2.04 9.34
N LEU A 11 7.46 0.91 9.91
CA LEU A 11 6.34 0.11 9.38
C LEU A 11 5.02 0.88 9.37
N ALA A 12 4.76 1.71 10.39
CA ALA A 12 3.57 2.57 10.42
C ALA A 12 3.59 3.62 9.30
N VAL A 13 4.75 4.24 9.05
CA VAL A 13 4.91 5.20 7.93
C VAL A 13 4.73 4.49 6.59
N ILE A 14 5.31 3.30 6.40
CA ILE A 14 5.14 2.49 5.19
C ILE A 14 3.66 2.14 4.98
N ASN A 15 2.96 1.73 6.03
CA ASN A 15 1.52 1.43 5.98
C ASN A 15 0.72 2.63 5.46
N GLU A 16 0.97 3.81 6.03
CA GLU A 16 0.31 5.05 5.62
C GLU A 16 0.50 5.31 4.13
N LYS A 17 1.73 5.13 3.61
CA LYS A 17 2.00 5.33 2.18
C LYS A 17 1.35 4.27 1.28
N ILE A 18 1.21 3.02 1.73
CA ILE A 18 0.46 1.99 1.01
C ILE A 18 -1.03 2.38 0.92
N VAL A 19 -1.60 2.90 2.01
CA VAL A 19 -2.98 3.40 2.05
C VAL A 19 -3.16 4.60 1.10
N ASP A 20 -2.22 5.54 1.09
CA ASP A 20 -2.24 6.69 0.17
C ASP A 20 -2.22 6.24 -1.31
N LEU A 21 -1.37 5.26 -1.65
CA LEU A 21 -1.30 4.67 -2.99
C LEU A 21 -2.62 4.01 -3.38
N LYS A 22 -3.24 3.26 -2.47
CA LYS A 22 -4.54 2.63 -2.69
C LYS A 22 -5.62 3.66 -3.00
N ASN A 23 -5.73 4.68 -2.16
CA ASN A 23 -6.73 5.74 -2.31
C ASN A 23 -6.54 6.49 -3.63
N THR A 24 -5.29 6.78 -4.00
CA THR A 24 -4.95 7.42 -5.27
C THR A 24 -5.34 6.53 -6.46
N ALA A 25 -5.01 5.23 -6.41
CA ALA A 25 -5.35 4.29 -7.47
C ALA A 25 -6.88 4.10 -7.61
N MET A 26 -7.62 4.01 -6.51
CA MET A 26 -9.08 3.93 -6.52
C MET A 26 -9.71 5.22 -7.10
N PHE A 27 -9.18 6.38 -6.72
CA PHE A 27 -9.64 7.67 -7.26
C PHE A 27 -9.47 7.75 -8.78
N LEU A 28 -8.32 7.29 -9.30
CA LEU A 28 -8.06 7.23 -10.73
C LEU A 28 -8.98 6.22 -11.42
N GLN A 29 -9.16 5.03 -10.84
CA GLN A 29 -9.99 3.98 -11.42
C GLN A 29 -11.40 4.48 -11.74
N ALA A 30 -12.01 5.20 -10.80
CA ALA A 30 -13.35 5.77 -10.91
C ALA A 30 -13.50 6.87 -11.99
N ARG A 31 -12.42 7.24 -12.68
CA ARG A 31 -12.39 8.29 -13.73
C ARG A 31 -11.86 7.78 -15.08
N THR A 32 -11.67 6.46 -15.22
CA THR A 32 -10.96 5.89 -16.38
C THR A 32 -11.82 4.96 -17.24
N ASP A 33 -13.14 4.98 -17.06
CA ASP A 33 -14.06 4.10 -17.80
C ASP A 33 -13.98 4.32 -19.32
N ASP A 34 -13.77 5.56 -19.76
CA ASP A 34 -13.58 5.90 -21.19
C ASP A 34 -12.16 5.64 -21.71
N PHE A 35 -11.24 5.21 -20.83
CA PHE A 35 -9.83 5.00 -21.15
C PHE A 35 -9.39 3.57 -20.78
N PRO A 36 -9.75 2.54 -21.58
CA PRO A 36 -9.56 1.14 -21.21
C PRO A 36 -8.11 0.77 -20.84
N ALA A 37 -7.13 1.33 -21.54
CA ALA A 37 -5.72 1.09 -21.23
C ALA A 37 -5.32 1.67 -19.86
N LEU A 38 -5.82 2.85 -19.49
CA LEU A 38 -5.59 3.41 -18.16
C LEU A 38 -6.30 2.59 -17.09
N HIS A 39 -7.56 2.22 -17.31
CA HIS A 39 -8.33 1.40 -16.39
C HIS A 39 -7.61 0.07 -16.08
N GLN A 40 -7.09 -0.61 -17.10
CA GLN A 40 -6.35 -1.87 -16.91
C GLN A 40 -5.02 -1.68 -16.19
N ASN A 41 -4.29 -0.58 -16.45
CA ASN A 41 -3.07 -0.26 -15.70
C ASN A 41 -3.38 0.01 -14.22
N ILE A 42 -4.45 0.74 -13.93
CA ILE A 42 -4.87 1.04 -12.55
C ILE A 42 -5.30 -0.25 -11.83
N LYS A 43 -6.00 -1.18 -12.50
CA LYS A 43 -6.29 -2.51 -11.93
C LYS A 43 -5.02 -3.27 -11.52
N ARG A 44 -3.97 -3.22 -12.34
CA ARG A 44 -2.68 -3.85 -12.00
C ARG A 44 -2.02 -3.18 -10.81
N ILE A 45 -2.05 -1.84 -10.75
CA ILE A 45 -1.54 -1.09 -9.59
C ILE A 45 -2.28 -1.51 -8.31
N LEU A 46 -3.62 -1.58 -8.34
CA LEU A 46 -4.42 -2.01 -7.19
C LEU A 46 -4.08 -3.44 -6.74
N ALA A 47 -3.79 -4.36 -7.69
CA ALA A 47 -3.34 -5.71 -7.35
C ALA A 47 -1.97 -5.69 -6.64
N SER A 48 -1.01 -4.90 -7.14
CA SER A 48 0.29 -4.74 -6.48
C SER A 48 0.19 -4.09 -5.10
N VAL A 49 -0.67 -3.07 -4.95
CA VAL A 49 -0.96 -2.45 -3.65
C VAL A 49 -1.54 -3.49 -2.68
N LYS A 50 -2.45 -4.36 -3.16
CA LYS A 50 -2.99 -5.44 -2.32
C LYS A 50 -1.90 -6.41 -1.85
N MET A 51 -0.91 -6.71 -2.71
CA MET A 51 0.23 -7.54 -2.31
C MET A 51 1.09 -6.86 -1.24
N LEU A 52 1.31 -5.55 -1.35
CA LEU A 52 2.03 -4.79 -0.30
C LEU A 52 1.28 -4.82 1.04
N GLU A 53 -0.05 -4.68 1.03
CA GLU A 53 -0.87 -4.80 2.25
C GLU A 53 -0.70 -6.19 2.91
N LEU A 54 -0.69 -7.26 2.11
CA LEU A 54 -0.50 -8.62 2.60
C LEU A 54 0.90 -8.81 3.18
N ASN A 55 1.95 -8.41 2.46
CA ASN A 55 3.33 -8.53 2.93
C ASN A 55 3.55 -7.76 4.24
N LEU A 56 2.93 -6.59 4.40
CA LEU A 56 3.03 -5.83 5.63
C LEU A 56 2.28 -6.51 6.79
N THR A 57 1.11 -7.08 6.53
CA THR A 57 0.32 -7.83 7.53
C THR A 57 1.10 -9.02 8.05
N ASP A 58 1.77 -9.77 7.15
CA ASP A 58 2.59 -10.92 7.51
C ASP A 58 3.76 -10.52 8.42
N VAL A 59 4.43 -9.39 8.13
CA VAL A 59 5.52 -8.86 8.97
C VAL A 59 5.01 -8.48 10.37
N LEU A 60 3.86 -7.80 10.46
CA LEU A 60 3.27 -7.43 11.75
C LEU A 60 2.81 -8.65 12.57
N ALA A 61 2.36 -9.72 11.92
CA ALA A 61 1.99 -10.95 12.59
C ALA A 61 3.22 -11.64 13.22
N VAL A 62 4.34 -11.69 12.50
CA VAL A 62 5.60 -12.27 12.99
C VAL A 62 6.17 -11.47 14.17
N ASP A 63 6.10 -10.13 14.14
CA ASP A 63 6.57 -9.29 15.26
C ASP A 63 5.69 -9.44 16.52
N GLY A 64 4.38 -9.66 16.35
CA GLY A 64 3.42 -9.84 17.45
C GLY A 64 3.57 -11.17 18.19
N ASP A 65 3.96 -12.24 17.50
CA ASP A 65 4.18 -13.56 18.09
C ASP A 65 5.54 -13.70 18.81
N ALA A 66 6.47 -12.77 18.56
CA ALA A 66 7.82 -12.76 19.14
C ALA A 66 7.96 -11.89 20.42
N SER A 67 6.85 -11.29 20.90
CA SER A 67 6.82 -10.35 22.04
C SER A 67 6.15 -10.93 23.29
#